data_AF-A0A839LI67-F1
#
_entry.id   AF-A0A839LI67-F1
#
_cell.length_a   1.000
_cell.length_b   1.000
_cell.length_c   1.000
_cell.angle_alpha   90.00
_cell.angle_beta   90.00
_cell.angle_gamma   90.00
#
_symmetry.space_group_name_H-M   'P 1'
#
loop_
_entity.id
_entity.type
_entity.pdbx_description
1 polymer ?
#
loop_
_entity_poly.entity_id
_entity_poly.type
_entity_poly.pdbx_seq_one_letter_code
_entity_poly.pdbx_strand_id
1 'polypeptide(L)'
;MSILGRGWSFPPRFDADQRLMLCEDVPDIEESLRILFGTRRGERVMQHAYGTLLHQFVFEQATPQTLNELCSMLRLAIMYFEPRIEVEALEARVSPEDWARIEVDLAYRVRTTNTRHNMVYPLYLDQASHPVLAG
;
A
#
# COMPACT_ATOMS: atom_id res chain seq x y z
N MET A 1 -5.25 -23.53 11.29
CA MET A 1 -6.49 -22.71 11.31
C MET A 1 -6.02 -21.27 11.31
N SER A 2 -6.13 -20.56 10.18
CA SER A 2 -5.59 -19.21 10.04
C SER A 2 -6.24 -18.28 11.07
N ILE A 3 -5.41 -17.50 11.75
CA ILE A 3 -5.76 -16.64 12.88
C ILE A 3 -6.11 -15.21 12.41
N LEU A 4 -5.94 -14.91 11.12
CA LEU A 4 -6.08 -13.56 10.57
C LEU A 4 -7.36 -13.33 9.73
N GLY A 5 -8.20 -14.35 9.57
CA GLY A 5 -9.40 -14.27 8.73
C GLY A 5 -9.10 -14.47 7.24
N ARG A 6 -10.14 -14.73 6.44
CA ARG A 6 -10.04 -14.87 4.98
C ARG A 6 -10.66 -13.65 4.31
N GLY A 7 -9.88 -12.94 3.51
CA GLY A 7 -10.31 -11.84 2.67
C GLY A 7 -10.54 -12.28 1.21
N TRP A 8 -11.22 -11.44 0.43
CA TRP A 8 -11.21 -11.58 -1.03
C TRP A 8 -9.83 -11.18 -1.55
N SER A 9 -9.29 -11.90 -2.52
CA SER A 9 -8.08 -11.45 -3.21
C SER A 9 -8.29 -10.12 -3.94
N PHE A 10 -7.27 -9.27 -3.96
CA PHE A 10 -7.26 -8.01 -4.71
C PHE A 10 -6.01 -7.89 -5.62
N PRO A 11 -6.19 -7.67 -6.94
CA PRO A 11 -7.47 -7.59 -7.65
C PRO A 11 -8.26 -8.92 -7.59
N PRO A 12 -9.61 -8.88 -7.63
CA PRO A 12 -10.42 -10.09 -7.53
C PRO A 12 -10.06 -11.11 -8.61
N ARG A 13 -9.58 -12.27 -8.18
CA ARG A 13 -9.24 -13.39 -9.06
C ARG A 13 -10.22 -14.55 -8.87
N PHE A 14 -10.49 -15.27 -9.95
CA PHE A 14 -11.31 -16.48 -9.92
C PHE A 14 -10.45 -17.69 -10.28
N ASP A 15 -10.68 -18.82 -9.62
CA ASP A 15 -10.05 -20.09 -9.99
C ASP A 15 -10.67 -20.68 -11.27
N ALA A 16 -10.15 -21.82 -11.72
CA ALA A 16 -10.66 -22.52 -12.90
C ALA A 16 -12.15 -22.96 -12.76
N ASP A 17 -12.66 -23.05 -11.53
CA ASP A 17 -14.04 -23.40 -11.20
C ASP A 17 -14.93 -22.16 -10.97
N GLN A 18 -14.45 -20.96 -11.33
CA GLN A 18 -15.13 -19.67 -11.12
C GLN A 18 -15.38 -19.31 -9.65
N ARG A 19 -14.64 -19.89 -8.71
CA ARG A 19 -14.69 -19.50 -7.30
C ARG A 19 -13.77 -18.32 -7.05
N LEU A 20 -14.22 -17.40 -6.20
CA LEU A 20 -13.41 -16.27 -5.80
C LEU A 20 -12.20 -16.74 -4.98
N MET A 21 -11.00 -16.33 -5.42
CA MET A 21 -9.76 -16.60 -4.72
C MET A 21 -9.72 -15.79 -3.43
N LEU A 22 -9.42 -16.47 -2.32
CA LEU A 22 -9.27 -15.87 -1.01
C LEU A 22 -7.81 -15.56 -0.72
N CYS A 23 -7.56 -14.47 -0.02
CA CYS A 23 -6.26 -14.09 0.50
C CYS A 23 -6.22 -14.40 2.01
N GLU A 24 -5.14 -14.99 2.48
CA GLU A 24 -4.94 -15.32 3.90
C GLU A 24 -3.64 -14.71 4.41
N ASP A 25 -3.62 -14.33 5.68
CA ASP A 25 -2.44 -13.90 6.44
C ASP A 25 -1.67 -12.70 5.84
N VAL A 26 -0.43 -12.90 5.40
CA VAL A 26 0.49 -11.83 4.97
C VAL A 26 0.10 -11.24 3.60
N PRO A 27 -0.22 -12.05 2.58
CA PRO A 27 -0.80 -11.56 1.33
C PRO A 27 -2.01 -10.62 1.52
N ASP A 28 -2.92 -10.92 2.45
CA ASP A 28 -4.10 -10.09 2.72
C ASP A 28 -3.73 -8.74 3.37
N ILE A 29 -2.66 -8.71 4.17
CA ILE A 29 -2.09 -7.47 4.71
C ILE A 29 -1.49 -6.62 3.58
N GLU A 30 -0.70 -7.22 2.68
CA GLU A 30 -0.11 -6.49 1.55
C GLU A 30 -1.18 -5.93 0.61
N GLU A 31 -2.22 -6.71 0.31
CA GLU A 31 -3.36 -6.26 -0.50
C GLU A 31 -4.11 -5.11 0.18
N SER A 32 -4.38 -5.22 1.48
CA SER A 32 -4.98 -4.13 2.27
C SER A 32 -4.14 -2.84 2.24
N LEU A 33 -2.81 -2.95 2.40
CA LEU A 33 -1.89 -1.81 2.30
C LEU A 33 -1.90 -1.18 0.91
N ARG A 34 -1.90 -1.99 -0.17
CA ARG A 34 -2.00 -1.48 -1.55
C ARG A 34 -3.31 -0.73 -1.76
N ILE A 35 -4.43 -1.25 -1.27
CA ILE A 35 -5.73 -0.58 -1.34
C ILE A 35 -5.69 0.74 -0.57
N LEU A 36 -5.15 0.72 0.66
CA LEU A 36 -5.05 1.91 1.49
C LEU A 36 -4.24 3.02 0.80
N PHE A 37 -3.07 2.68 0.26
CA PHE A 37 -2.19 3.65 -0.41
C PHE A 37 -2.77 4.11 -1.75
N GLY A 38 -3.42 3.22 -2.50
CA GLY A 38 -4.02 3.53 -3.79
C GLY A 38 -5.34 4.32 -3.71
N THR A 39 -6.01 4.33 -2.56
CA THR A 39 -7.29 5.03 -2.36
C THR A 39 -7.03 6.47 -1.94
N ARG A 40 -7.65 7.45 -2.63
CA ARG A 40 -7.62 8.86 -2.22
C ARG A 40 -8.63 9.10 -1.10
N ARG A 41 -8.24 9.90 -0.11
CA ARG A 41 -9.17 10.31 0.96
C ARG A 41 -10.43 10.95 0.36
N GLY A 42 -11.59 10.51 0.82
CA GLY A 42 -12.90 10.95 0.30
C GLY A 42 -13.49 10.08 -0.81
N GLU A 43 -12.75 9.14 -1.42
CA GLU A 43 -13.29 8.26 -2.47
C GLU A 43 -14.33 7.26 -1.95
N ARG A 44 -14.21 6.84 -0.69
CA ARG A 44 -15.17 5.92 -0.08
C ARG A 44 -16.37 6.68 0.50
N VAL A 45 -17.53 6.50 -0.14
CA VAL A 45 -18.82 7.17 0.14
C VAL A 45 -19.20 7.21 1.62
N MET A 46 -18.90 6.16 2.40
CA MET A 46 -19.22 6.10 3.84
C MET A 46 -17.99 6.09 4.75
N GLN A 47 -16.79 6.21 4.17
CA GLN A 47 -15.51 6.20 4.89
C GLN A 47 -14.60 7.31 4.37
N HIS A 48 -15.05 8.55 4.48
CA HIS A 48 -14.34 9.74 4.00
C HIS A 48 -12.89 9.86 4.51
N ALA A 49 -12.61 9.34 5.72
CA ALA A 49 -11.28 9.37 6.31
C ALA A 49 -10.31 8.32 5.72
N TYR A 50 -10.83 7.25 5.11
CA TYR A 50 -10.01 6.16 4.57
C TYR A 50 -9.26 6.59 3.32
N GLY A 51 -8.03 6.10 3.17
CA GLY A 51 -7.14 6.40 2.06
C GLY A 51 -6.01 7.36 2.45
N THR A 52 -5.25 7.78 1.45
CA THR A 52 -4.10 8.68 1.62
C THR A 52 -4.22 9.94 0.77
N LEU A 53 -3.30 10.87 0.99
CA LEU A 53 -3.11 12.05 0.14
C LEU A 53 -1.91 11.88 -0.81
N LEU A 54 -1.49 10.64 -1.12
CA LEU A 54 -0.34 10.37 -1.98
C LEU A 54 -0.41 11.08 -3.35
N HIS A 55 -1.62 11.27 -3.88
CA HIS A 55 -1.85 11.99 -5.13
C HIS A 55 -1.39 13.46 -5.11
N GLN A 56 -1.25 14.08 -3.93
CA GLN A 56 -0.75 15.45 -3.81
C GLN A 56 0.75 15.54 -4.10
N PHE A 57 1.50 14.47 -3.79
CA PHE A 57 2.95 14.39 -3.99
C PHE A 57 3.35 14.16 -5.46
N VAL A 58 2.40 13.83 -6.34
CA VAL A 58 2.63 13.53 -7.77
C VAL A 58 3.27 14.72 -8.52
N PHE A 59 2.96 15.95 -8.09
CA PHE A 59 3.48 17.18 -8.73
C PHE A 59 4.52 17.92 -7.87
N GLU A 60 4.91 17.36 -6.73
CA GLU A 60 5.90 17.98 -5.86
C GLU A 60 7.31 17.56 -6.24
N GLN A 61 8.29 18.44 -5.96
CA GLN A 61 9.69 18.06 -6.11
C GLN A 61 10.05 17.03 -5.04
N ALA A 62 10.61 15.89 -5.44
CA ALA A 62 11.06 14.82 -4.55
C ALA A 62 12.32 15.23 -3.75
N THR A 63 12.14 16.14 -2.80
CA THR A 63 13.15 16.57 -1.85
C THR A 63 13.13 15.69 -0.60
N PRO A 64 14.23 15.61 0.18
CA PRO A 64 14.23 14.86 1.44
C PRO A 64 13.11 15.27 2.40
N GLN A 65 12.72 16.54 2.40
CA GLN A 65 11.60 17.03 3.21
C GLN A 65 10.28 16.40 2.76
N THR A 66 9.94 16.50 1.47
CA THR A 66 8.69 15.95 0.92
C THR A 66 8.61 14.42 1.09
N LEU A 67 9.73 13.71 0.96
CA LEU A 67 9.78 12.26 1.18
C LEU A 67 9.51 11.91 2.66
N ASN A 68 10.05 12.69 3.60
CA ASN A 68 9.76 12.51 5.02
C ASN A 68 8.30 12.83 5.39
N GLU A 69 7.71 13.87 4.79
CA GLU A 69 6.30 14.22 4.95
C GLU A 69 5.40 13.09 4.41
N LEU A 70 5.73 12.54 3.25
CA LEU A 70 5.07 11.37 2.67
C LEU A 70 5.13 10.17 3.63
N CYS A 71 6.32 9.81 4.11
CA CYS A 71 6.48 8.72 5.07
C CYS A 71 5.67 8.94 6.37
N SER A 72 5.65 10.17 6.89
CA SER A 72 4.88 10.50 8.10
C SER A 72 3.37 10.32 7.89
N MET A 73 2.86 10.75 6.74
CA MET A 73 1.47 10.59 6.34
C MET A 73 1.08 9.11 6.17
N LEU A 74 1.95 8.31 5.55
CA LEU A 74 1.74 6.86 5.42
C LEU A 74 1.78 6.14 6.78
N ARG A 75 2.69 6.49 7.69
CA ARG A 75 2.72 5.92 9.05
C ARG A 75 1.41 6.15 9.79
N LEU A 76 0.84 7.35 9.68
CA LEU A 76 -0.48 7.66 10.27
C LEU A 76 -1.58 6.84 9.61
N ALA A 77 -1.61 6.75 8.28
CA ALA A 77 -2.61 5.95 7.58
C ALA A 77 -2.56 4.47 8.00
N ILE A 78 -1.37 3.87 8.07
CA ILE A 78 -1.18 2.48 8.53
C ILE A 78 -1.68 2.33 9.98
N MET A 79 -1.32 3.26 10.87
CA MET A 79 -1.74 3.23 12.27
C MET A 79 -3.26 3.19 12.43
N TYR A 80 -4.00 3.95 11.62
CA TYR A 80 -5.46 4.02 11.70
C TYR A 80 -6.18 2.88 10.97
N PHE A 81 -5.62 2.40 9.86
CA PHE A 81 -6.36 1.56 8.91
C PHE A 81 -5.78 0.15 8.73
N GLU A 82 -4.58 -0.15 9.25
CA GLU A 82 -3.99 -1.48 9.19
C GLU A 82 -3.40 -1.89 10.57
N PRO A 83 -4.25 -2.18 11.57
CA PRO A 83 -3.82 -2.45 12.94
C PRO A 83 -3.11 -3.81 13.10
N ARG A 84 -3.14 -4.67 12.07
CA ARG A 84 -2.55 -6.02 12.14
C ARG A 84 -1.01 -6.00 12.15
N ILE A 85 -0.40 -4.88 11.76
CA ILE A 85 1.05 -4.72 11.69
C ILE A 85 1.58 -3.66 12.66
N GLU A 86 2.88 -3.74 12.90
CA GLU A 86 3.69 -2.73 13.55
C GLU A 86 4.78 -2.31 12.57
N VAL A 87 4.85 -1.01 12.25
CA VAL A 87 5.86 -0.47 11.32
C VAL A 87 7.20 -0.43 12.03
N GLU A 88 8.18 -1.19 11.55
CA GLU A 88 9.55 -1.17 12.04
C GLU A 88 10.37 -0.09 11.32
N ALA A 89 10.25 -0.01 9.99
CA ALA A 89 10.86 1.04 9.17
C ALA A 89 9.96 1.42 8.00
N LEU A 90 10.02 2.67 7.58
CA LEU A 90 9.33 3.19 6.40
C LEU A 90 10.19 4.30 5.81
N GLU A 91 10.65 4.07 4.59
CA GLU A 91 11.54 4.96 3.84
C GLU A 91 10.97 5.19 2.44
N ALA A 92 11.19 6.38 1.89
CA ALA A 92 10.81 6.71 0.52
C ALA A 92 12.03 7.25 -0.22
N ARG A 93 12.26 6.76 -1.44
CA ARG A 93 13.36 7.20 -2.30
C ARG A 93 12.88 7.37 -3.73
N VAL A 94 13.51 8.28 -4.47
CA VAL A 94 13.36 8.32 -5.93
C VAL A 94 14.07 7.09 -6.51
N SER A 95 13.44 6.41 -7.46
CA SER A 95 14.05 5.25 -8.11
C SER A 95 15.28 5.70 -8.90
N PRO A 96 16.42 4.98 -8.79
CA PRO A 96 17.60 5.25 -9.59
C PRO A 96 17.39 4.92 -11.08
N GLU A 97 16.39 4.09 -11.39
CA GLU A 97 16.07 3.65 -12.76
C GLU A 97 15.08 4.59 -13.45
N ASP A 98 14.21 5.23 -12.66
CA ASP A 98 13.15 6.11 -13.14
C ASP A 98 12.92 7.29 -12.17
N TRP A 99 13.31 8.48 -12.60
CA TRP A 99 13.16 9.70 -11.80
C TRP A 99 11.69 10.11 -11.58
N ALA A 100 10.76 9.58 -12.38
CA ALA A 100 9.33 9.77 -12.22
C ALA A 100 8.68 8.73 -11.28
N ARG A 101 9.48 7.90 -10.60
CA ARG A 101 9.00 6.87 -9.67
C ARG A 101 9.61 7.06 -8.29
N ILE A 102 8.76 7.04 -7.27
CA ILE A 102 9.16 6.95 -5.87
C ILE A 102 8.89 5.51 -5.39
N GLU A 103 9.88 4.91 -4.73
CA GLU A 103 9.74 3.64 -4.05
C GLU A 103 9.57 3.88 -2.56
N VAL A 104 8.53 3.29 -1.99
CA VAL A 104 8.28 3.30 -0.56
C VAL A 104 8.55 1.91 0.00
N ASP A 105 9.59 1.78 0.81
CA ASP A 105 9.97 0.52 1.46
C ASP A 105 9.41 0.49 2.88
N LEU A 106 8.55 -0.48 3.15
CA LEU A 106 7.89 -0.70 4.42
C LEU A 106 8.38 -2.01 5.03
N ALA A 107 9.21 -1.91 6.08
CA ALA A 107 9.53 -3.05 6.94
C ALA A 107 8.56 -3.07 8.12
N TYR A 108 7.91 -4.21 8.35
CA TYR A 108 6.90 -4.35 9.38
C TYR A 108 6.89 -5.71 10.03
N ARG A 109 6.30 -5.76 11.23
CA ARG A 109 6.08 -6.98 12.00
C ARG A 109 4.58 -7.25 12.10
N VAL A 110 4.16 -8.47 11.77
CA VAL A 110 2.78 -8.90 11.98
C VAL A 110 2.55 -9.18 13.46
N ARG A 111 1.56 -8.52 14.08
CA ARG A 111 1.36 -8.56 15.53
C ARG A 111 1.01 -9.96 16.05
N THR A 112 0.25 -10.73 15.29
CA THR A 112 -0.25 -12.05 15.71
C THR A 112 0.81 -13.14 15.63
N THR A 113 1.62 -13.14 14.56
CA THR A 113 2.64 -14.18 14.31
C THR A 113 4.04 -13.75 14.75
N ASN A 114 4.22 -12.47 15.09
CA ASN A 114 5.51 -11.87 15.42
C ASN A 114 6.57 -12.06 14.32
N THR A 115 6.15 -12.21 13.06
CA THR A 115 7.02 -12.39 11.90
C THR A 115 7.31 -11.06 11.22
N ARG A 116 8.54 -10.91 10.70
CA ARG A 116 9.01 -9.71 9.99
C ARG A 116 8.86 -9.87 8.48
N HIS A 117 8.42 -8.80 7.83
CA HIS A 117 8.17 -8.74 6.39
C HIS A 117 8.61 -7.38 5.84
N ASN A 118 8.81 -7.32 4.52
CA ASN A 118 9.12 -6.09 3.81
C ASN A 118 8.24 -5.99 2.56
N MET A 119 7.69 -4.80 2.32
CA MET A 119 6.86 -4.48 1.15
C MET A 119 7.41 -3.24 0.46
N VAL A 120 7.53 -3.29 -0.87
CA VAL A 120 7.87 -2.13 -1.69
C VAL A 120 6.62 -1.65 -2.43
N TYR A 121 6.23 -0.40 -2.20
CA TYR A 121 5.11 0.24 -2.89
C TYR A 121 5.62 1.30 -3.88
N PRO A 122 5.36 1.13 -5.20
CA PRO A 122 5.74 2.12 -6.20
C PRO A 122 4.69 3.23 -6.33
N LEU A 123 5.13 4.49 -6.25
CA LEU A 123 4.35 5.67 -6.56
C LEU A 123 4.88 6.29 -7.86
N TYR A 124 4.02 6.38 -8.87
CA TYR A 124 4.35 6.99 -10.16
C TYR A 124 3.91 8.47 -10.16
N LEU A 125 4.86 9.37 -10.43
CA LEU A 125 4.69 10.82 -10.50
C LEU A 125 4.18 11.29 -11.87
N ASP A 126 4.31 10.44 -12.89
CA ASP A 126 3.70 10.63 -14.22
C ASP A 126 2.65 9.54 -14.47
N GLN A 127 1.37 9.89 -14.47
CA GLN A 127 0.28 8.96 -14.84
C GLN A 127 -0.02 8.94 -16.36
N ALA A 128 0.73 9.63 -17.20
CA ALA A 128 0.41 9.75 -18.62
C ALA A 128 0.91 8.58 -19.50
N SER A 129 1.85 7.75 -19.04
CA SER A 129 2.63 6.90 -19.94
C SER A 129 2.66 5.39 -19.65
N HIS A 130 2.17 4.93 -18.49
CA HIS A 130 2.20 3.50 -18.15
C HIS A 130 0.82 2.84 -18.18
N PRO A 131 0.49 2.01 -19.20
CA PRO A 131 -0.69 1.18 -19.14
C PRO A 131 -0.54 0.19 -17.99
N VAL A 132 -1.56 0.11 -17.13
CA VAL A 132 -1.73 -1.00 -16.20
C VAL A 132 -1.79 -2.27 -17.04
N LEU A 133 -0.71 -3.06 -17.03
CA LEU A 133 -0.70 -4.38 -17.65
C LEU A 133 -1.65 -5.26 -16.82
N ALA A 134 -2.90 -5.36 -17.28
CA ALA A 134 -3.82 -6.40 -16.87
C ALA A 134 -3.24 -7.72 -17.42
N GLY A 135 -2.66 -8.52 -16.53
CA GLY A 135 -2.28 -9.91 -16.75
C GLY A 135 -3.20 -10.82 -15.96
#